data_AF-A0A521SCG5-F1
#
_entry.id   AF-A0A521SCG5-F1
#
_cell.length_a   1.000
_cell.length_b   1.000
_cell.length_c   1.000
_cell.angle_alpha   90.00
_cell.angle_beta   90.00
_cell.angle_gamma   90.00
#
_symmetry.space_group_name_H-M   'P 1'
#
loop_
_entity.id
_entity.type
_entity.pdbx_description
1 polymer ?
#
loop_
_entity_poly.entity_id
_entity_poly.type
_entity_poly.pdbx_seq_one_letter_code
_entity_poly.pdbx_strand_id
1 'polypeptide(L)'
;MQAAPSGFLAIDKPADWTSHDVVAKLRRITGVKTIGHAGTLDPFATGLLIVGVGRAATKRLSEFQKQEKEYLATARFDGSSDTDDVTGTVTLAAGDAEPGLPTARSEASTGGMAERQDPRPRVIEAFAAEVGTRMQTPPAYSAKKIGGKKMYDLARAGTPVEAKPAEITIRDITVTRVAWPEVDFRIVCSTGTYVRAVARDVGKRLGAGGYLTALRRTRSGDKNVSDAVPLEQLAPGTWKTYLWK
;
A
#
# COMPACT_ATOMS: atom_id res chain seq x y z
N MET A 1 -25.31 -9.94 33.62
CA MET A 1 -23.98 -9.47 33.13
C MET A 1 -24.20 -8.69 31.85
N GLN A 2 -23.75 -7.43 31.76
CA GLN A 2 -23.75 -6.72 30.47
C GLN A 2 -22.85 -7.49 29.49
N ALA A 3 -23.37 -7.75 28.28
CA ALA A 3 -22.56 -8.37 27.23
C ALA A 3 -21.33 -7.49 26.96
N ALA A 4 -20.15 -8.11 26.84
CA ALA A 4 -18.93 -7.39 26.52
C ALA A 4 -19.13 -6.60 25.21
N PRO A 5 -18.70 -5.33 25.14
CA PRO A 5 -18.90 -4.49 23.96
C PRO A 5 -18.29 -5.17 22.73
N SER A 6 -19.08 -5.25 21.65
CA SER A 6 -18.66 -5.82 20.37
C SER A 6 -19.13 -4.95 19.22
N GLY A 7 -18.23 -4.67 18.27
CA GLY A 7 -18.48 -3.85 17.09
C GLY A 7 -17.18 -3.55 16.35
N PHE A 8 -17.22 -2.60 15.44
CA PHE A 8 -16.09 -2.21 14.61
C PHE A 8 -15.67 -0.77 14.88
N LEU A 9 -14.39 -0.50 14.67
CA LEU A 9 -13.77 0.82 14.72
C LEU A 9 -13.06 1.09 13.39
N ALA A 10 -13.13 2.33 12.93
CA ALA A 10 -12.45 2.84 11.75
C ALA A 10 -11.35 3.69 12.31
N ILE A 11 -10.12 3.21 12.19
CA ILE A 11 -8.96 3.89 12.73
C ILE A 11 -8.22 4.55 11.58
N ASP A 12 -7.91 5.83 11.71
CA ASP A 12 -6.88 6.44 10.86
C ASP A 12 -5.52 6.03 11.45
N LYS A 13 -4.89 5.03 10.82
CA LYS A 13 -3.60 4.51 11.28
C LYS A 13 -2.52 5.56 10.99
N PRO A 14 -1.76 5.99 12.00
CA PRO A 14 -0.61 6.88 11.78
C PRO A 14 0.52 6.14 11.06
N ALA A 15 1.48 6.90 10.51
CA ALA A 15 2.72 6.35 9.98
C ALA A 15 3.53 5.66 11.10
N ASP A 16 4.48 4.81 10.73
CA ASP A 16 5.41 4.09 11.61
C ASP A 16 4.78 3.08 12.57
N TRP A 17 3.45 2.92 12.55
CA TRP A 17 2.74 1.90 13.33
C TRP A 17 2.43 0.68 12.46
N THR A 18 2.72 -0.52 12.93
CA THR A 18 2.14 -1.71 12.30
C THR A 18 0.64 -1.77 12.59
N SER A 19 -0.12 -2.47 11.74
CA SER A 19 -1.55 -2.74 12.04
C SER A 19 -1.74 -3.50 13.36
N HIS A 20 -0.73 -4.26 13.80
CA HIS A 20 -0.78 -5.00 15.07
C HIS A 20 -0.50 -4.09 16.27
N ASP A 21 0.31 -3.04 16.11
CA ASP A 21 0.52 -2.04 17.17
C ASP A 21 -0.76 -1.29 17.47
N VAL A 22 -1.56 -0.96 16.44
CA VAL A 22 -2.91 -0.39 16.63
C VAL A 22 -3.77 -1.33 17.47
N VAL A 23 -3.80 -2.62 17.11
CA VAL A 23 -4.55 -3.63 17.88
C VAL A 23 -4.06 -3.73 19.32
N ALA A 24 -2.74 -3.69 19.56
CA ALA A 24 -2.15 -3.73 20.89
C ALA A 24 -2.53 -2.50 21.72
N LYS A 25 -2.48 -1.29 21.14
CA LYS A 25 -2.93 -0.06 21.79
C LYS A 25 -4.42 -0.10 22.11
N LEU A 26 -5.25 -0.58 21.19
CA LEU A 26 -6.70 -0.73 21.42
C LEU A 26 -7.03 -1.74 22.51
N ARG A 27 -6.26 -2.82 22.68
CA ARG A 27 -6.44 -3.76 23.81
C ARG A 27 -6.25 -3.05 25.16
N ARG A 28 -5.27 -2.14 25.25
CA ARG A 28 -5.01 -1.33 26.45
C ARG A 28 -6.13 -0.31 26.69
N ILE A 29 -6.60 0.35 25.63
CA ILE A 29 -7.68 1.35 25.70
C ILE A 29 -9.02 0.72 26.10
N THR A 30 -9.39 -0.38 25.44
CA THR A 30 -10.74 -0.97 25.55
C THR A 30 -10.87 -1.99 26.69
N GLY A 31 -9.75 -2.56 27.16
CA GLY A 31 -9.74 -3.72 28.05
C GLY A 31 -10.18 -5.04 27.37
N VAL A 32 -10.52 -5.02 26.08
CA VAL A 32 -11.02 -6.19 25.36
C VAL A 32 -9.85 -6.99 24.77
N LYS A 33 -9.75 -8.28 25.14
CA LYS A 33 -8.69 -9.18 24.64
C LYS A 33 -8.91 -9.67 23.21
N THR A 34 -10.13 -9.69 22.72
CA THR A 34 -10.43 -10.22 21.37
C THR A 34 -10.55 -9.05 20.41
N ILE A 35 -9.43 -8.67 19.79
CA ILE A 35 -9.36 -7.59 18.79
C ILE A 35 -8.52 -8.07 17.61
N GLY A 36 -9.00 -7.79 16.39
CA GLY A 36 -8.29 -8.03 15.13
C GLY A 36 -8.63 -6.97 14.09
N HIS A 37 -7.98 -6.99 12.93
CA HIS A 37 -8.18 -5.99 11.87
C HIS A 37 -8.52 -6.62 10.51
N ALA A 38 -9.11 -5.83 9.62
CA ALA A 38 -9.46 -6.22 8.26
C ALA A 38 -8.56 -5.53 7.24
N GLY A 39 -7.53 -6.26 6.78
CA GLY A 39 -6.58 -5.79 5.77
C GLY A 39 -5.44 -5.01 6.40
N THR A 40 -4.26 -5.64 6.46
CA THR A 40 -3.02 -5.02 6.95
C THR A 40 -2.67 -3.78 6.13
N LEU A 41 -2.21 -2.74 6.80
CA LEU A 41 -1.43 -1.65 6.23
C LEU A 41 0.03 -1.82 6.64
N ASP A 42 0.93 -1.56 5.68
CA ASP A 42 2.37 -1.50 5.91
C ASP A 42 2.70 -0.41 6.96
N PRO A 43 3.84 -0.50 7.67
CA PRO A 43 4.19 0.48 8.71
C PRO A 43 4.23 1.92 8.19
N PHE A 44 4.90 2.16 7.05
CA PHE A 44 5.01 3.49 6.44
C PHE A 44 3.68 4.03 5.88
N ALA A 45 2.72 3.14 5.61
CA ALA A 45 1.43 3.53 5.09
C ALA A 45 0.56 4.15 6.18
N THR A 46 -0.38 5.02 5.81
CA THR A 46 -1.37 5.61 6.74
C THR A 46 -2.79 5.28 6.31
N GLY A 47 -3.78 5.73 7.09
CA GLY A 47 -5.17 5.75 6.66
C GLY A 47 -6.01 4.63 7.25
N LEU A 48 -7.15 4.39 6.61
CA LEU A 48 -8.25 3.63 7.17
C LEU A 48 -7.85 2.17 7.50
N LEU A 49 -7.97 1.80 8.77
CA LEU A 49 -7.85 0.44 9.27
C LEU A 49 -9.13 0.05 10.01
N ILE A 50 -9.89 -0.90 9.44
CA ILE A 50 -11.08 -1.45 10.09
C ILE A 50 -10.63 -2.44 11.16
N VAL A 51 -11.04 -2.22 12.40
CA VAL A 51 -10.72 -3.03 13.58
C VAL A 51 -11.99 -3.61 14.18
N GLY A 52 -12.04 -4.92 14.37
CA GLY A 52 -13.13 -5.61 15.05
C GLY A 52 -12.79 -5.78 16.53
N VAL A 53 -13.66 -5.26 17.40
CA VAL A 53 -13.57 -5.39 18.86
C VAL A 53 -14.62 -6.39 19.32
N GLY A 54 -14.22 -7.41 20.07
CA GLY A 54 -15.10 -8.46 20.59
C GLY A 54 -15.30 -9.62 19.61
N ARG A 55 -15.71 -10.77 20.16
CA ARG A 55 -15.77 -12.06 19.43
C ARG A 55 -16.70 -12.02 18.22
N ALA A 56 -17.84 -11.34 18.32
CA ALA A 56 -18.82 -11.27 17.22
C ALA A 56 -18.27 -10.44 16.06
N ALA A 57 -17.65 -9.29 16.34
CA ALA A 57 -17.05 -8.45 15.30
C ALA A 57 -15.83 -9.11 14.65
N THR A 58 -14.94 -9.73 15.44
CA THR A 58 -13.73 -10.38 14.88
C THR A 58 -14.06 -11.53 13.92
N LYS A 59 -15.18 -12.24 14.13
CA LYS A 59 -15.64 -13.31 13.22
C LYS A 59 -16.08 -12.79 11.85
N ARG A 60 -16.49 -11.53 11.79
CA ARG A 60 -17.02 -10.84 10.61
C ARG A 60 -15.97 -10.03 9.85
N LEU A 61 -14.71 -9.99 10.33
CA LEU A 61 -13.64 -9.22 9.67
C LEU A 61 -13.37 -9.64 8.22
N SER A 62 -13.64 -10.90 7.87
CA SER A 62 -13.50 -11.41 6.51
C SER A 62 -14.44 -10.73 5.51
N GLU A 63 -15.58 -10.20 5.96
CA GLU A 63 -16.52 -9.42 5.15
C GLU A 63 -15.83 -8.16 4.60
N PHE A 64 -15.09 -7.44 5.45
CA PHE A 64 -14.37 -6.22 5.11
C PHE A 64 -13.05 -6.49 4.37
N GLN A 65 -12.37 -7.59 4.70
CA GLN A 65 -11.09 -7.94 4.07
C GLN A 65 -11.22 -8.12 2.56
N LYS A 66 -12.35 -8.67 2.10
CA LYS A 66 -12.60 -8.99 0.69
C LYS A 66 -13.05 -7.78 -0.14
N GLN A 67 -13.40 -6.69 0.52
CA GLN A 67 -13.86 -5.48 -0.18
C GLN A 67 -12.72 -4.82 -0.94
N GLU A 68 -13.11 -4.14 -2.01
CA GLU A 68 -12.25 -3.23 -2.75
C GLU A 68 -11.70 -2.12 -1.85
N LYS A 69 -10.50 -1.66 -2.17
CA LYS A 69 -9.80 -0.60 -1.42
C LYS A 69 -9.38 0.50 -2.37
N GLU A 70 -9.34 1.72 -1.84
CA GLU A 70 -8.79 2.88 -2.53
C GLU A 70 -7.60 3.43 -1.76
N TYR A 71 -6.59 3.85 -2.50
CA TYR A 71 -5.39 4.46 -1.97
C TYR A 71 -5.04 5.73 -2.74
N LEU A 72 -4.44 6.67 -2.01
CA LEU A 72 -3.59 7.72 -2.56
C LEU A 72 -2.14 7.31 -2.30
N ALA A 73 -1.29 7.45 -3.30
CA ALA A 73 0.09 7.02 -3.22
C ALA A 73 1.02 7.97 -3.97
N THR A 74 2.27 8.03 -3.53
CA THR A 74 3.37 8.68 -4.25
C THR A 74 4.41 7.62 -4.59
N ALA A 75 4.71 7.49 -5.87
CA ALA A 75 5.80 6.66 -6.38
C ALA A 75 6.97 7.54 -6.80
N ARG A 76 8.18 6.99 -6.69
CA ARG A 76 9.41 7.61 -7.16
C ARG A 76 10.10 6.68 -8.15
N PHE A 77 10.53 7.24 -9.28
CA PHE A 77 11.07 6.53 -10.45
C PHE A 77 12.53 6.92 -10.74
N ASP A 78 13.41 6.76 -9.76
CA ASP A 78 14.85 7.02 -9.85
C ASP A 78 15.72 5.81 -9.43
N GLY A 79 15.07 4.69 -9.12
CA GLY A 79 15.72 3.51 -8.58
C GLY A 79 14.70 2.46 -8.15
N SER A 80 15.19 1.39 -7.52
CA SER A 80 14.36 0.33 -6.94
C SER A 80 14.72 0.13 -5.47
N SER A 81 13.73 -0.22 -4.66
CA SER A 81 13.90 -0.59 -3.25
C SER A 81 13.67 -2.09 -3.07
N ASP A 82 14.45 -2.76 -2.23
CA ASP A 82 14.28 -4.18 -1.94
C ASP A 82 12.94 -4.51 -1.24
N THR A 83 12.31 -3.51 -0.60
CA THR A 83 10.97 -3.60 -0.01
C THR A 83 9.86 -3.08 -0.91
N ASP A 84 10.18 -2.59 -2.11
CA ASP A 84 9.28 -1.84 -3.02
C ASP A 84 8.68 -0.55 -2.39
N ASP A 85 9.26 -0.08 -1.27
CA ASP A 85 8.89 1.17 -0.60
C ASP A 85 10.12 1.88 0.01
N VAL A 86 9.90 3.07 0.54
CA VAL A 86 10.96 3.93 1.13
C VAL A 86 11.67 3.34 2.34
N THR A 87 11.16 2.26 2.94
CA THR A 87 11.76 1.67 4.15
C THR A 87 12.88 0.67 3.85
N GLY A 88 13.05 0.31 2.58
CA GLY A 88 14.08 -0.61 2.11
C GLY A 88 15.37 0.08 1.71
N THR A 89 16.33 -0.73 1.25
CA THR A 89 17.59 -0.24 0.67
C THR A 89 17.34 0.13 -0.78
N VAL A 90 17.52 1.41 -1.12
CA VAL A 90 17.33 1.93 -2.47
C VAL A 90 18.59 1.78 -3.31
N THR A 91 18.47 1.14 -4.46
CA THR A 91 19.47 1.11 -5.54
C THR A 91 19.03 2.04 -6.65
N LEU A 92 19.79 3.12 -6.87
CA LEU A 92 19.49 4.09 -7.94
C LEU A 92 19.73 3.47 -9.32
N ALA A 93 18.96 3.92 -10.31
CA ALA A 93 19.16 3.53 -11.69
C ALA A 93 20.50 4.11 -12.22
N ALA A 94 21.25 3.32 -12.98
CA ALA A 94 22.53 3.76 -13.54
C ALA A 94 22.34 4.75 -14.70
N GLY A 95 22.93 5.95 -14.59
CA GLY A 95 23.03 6.94 -15.68
C GLY A 95 23.32 8.37 -15.16
N ASP A 96 24.21 9.10 -15.84
CA ASP A 96 24.62 10.48 -15.50
C ASP A 96 23.58 11.56 -15.87
N ALA A 97 22.41 11.16 -16.38
CA ALA A 97 21.29 12.05 -16.57
C ALA A 97 20.45 12.03 -15.29
N GLU A 98 20.08 13.21 -14.78
CA GLU A 98 18.90 13.40 -13.91
C GLU A 98 17.89 12.29 -14.18
N PRO A 99 17.37 11.57 -13.15
CA PRO A 99 16.42 10.48 -13.35
C PRO A 99 15.34 11.07 -14.23
N GLY A 100 15.24 10.58 -15.46
CA GLY A 100 14.75 11.30 -16.61
C GLY A 100 14.54 10.23 -17.64
N LEU A 101 13.27 9.95 -17.91
CA LEU A 101 12.84 8.88 -18.82
C LEU A 101 13.85 8.70 -19.95
N PRO A 102 14.35 7.49 -20.23
CA PRO A 102 15.23 7.29 -21.37
C PRO A 102 14.49 7.82 -22.59
N THR A 103 14.96 8.95 -23.12
CA THR A 103 14.55 9.44 -24.44
C THR A 103 14.70 8.23 -25.34
N ALA A 104 13.62 7.84 -26.03
CA ALA A 104 13.73 6.79 -27.03
C ALA A 104 14.92 7.18 -27.92
N ARG A 105 16.01 6.42 -27.84
CA ARG A 105 17.18 6.68 -28.68
C ARG A 105 16.70 6.43 -30.10
N SER A 106 16.31 7.49 -30.82
CA SER A 106 16.34 7.41 -32.27
C SER A 106 17.81 7.28 -32.62
N GLU A 107 18.17 6.20 -33.31
CA GLU A 107 19.46 6.09 -33.96
C GLU A 107 19.57 7.16 -35.04
N ALA A 108 19.91 8.39 -34.66
CA ALA A 108 20.39 9.45 -35.54
C ALA A 108 20.77 10.67 -34.69
N SER A 109 21.98 11.15 -34.94
CA SER A 109 22.48 12.52 -34.76
C SER A 109 23.50 12.77 -33.66
N THR A 110 24.75 12.79 -34.14
CA THR A 110 25.84 13.67 -33.73
C THR A 110 25.35 15.04 -33.23
N GLY A 111 25.66 15.39 -31.98
CA GLY A 111 25.89 16.79 -31.58
C GLY A 111 24.72 17.65 -31.09
N GLY A 112 23.49 17.16 -30.96
CA GLY A 112 22.37 17.93 -30.40
C GLY A 112 22.14 17.69 -28.91
N MET A 113 21.96 18.73 -28.10
CA MET A 113 21.37 18.56 -26.75
C MET A 113 20.00 17.92 -26.92
N ALA A 114 19.81 16.70 -26.41
CA ALA A 114 18.52 16.02 -26.45
C ALA A 114 17.46 16.89 -25.76
N GLU A 115 16.43 17.29 -26.50
CA GLU A 115 15.30 18.03 -25.95
C GLU A 115 14.64 17.17 -24.86
N ARG A 116 14.56 17.70 -23.63
CA ARG A 116 13.92 17.00 -22.52
C ARG A 116 12.42 16.89 -22.81
N GLN A 117 11.99 15.74 -23.31
CA GLN A 117 10.59 15.45 -23.51
C GLN A 117 9.85 15.45 -22.17
N ASP A 118 8.67 16.05 -22.16
CA ASP A 118 7.76 16.01 -21.02
C ASP A 118 7.43 14.55 -20.64
N PRO A 119 7.70 14.13 -19.39
CA PRO A 119 7.48 12.75 -18.99
C PRO A 119 6.01 12.34 -18.84
N ARG A 120 5.10 13.32 -18.75
CA ARG A 120 3.69 13.08 -18.42
C ARG A 120 2.99 12.04 -19.30
N PRO A 121 3.06 12.08 -20.64
CA PRO A 121 2.31 11.13 -21.48
C PRO A 121 2.72 9.67 -21.24
N ARG A 122 4.04 9.41 -21.18
CA ARG A 122 4.58 8.06 -20.96
C ARG A 122 4.28 7.54 -19.55
N VAL A 123 4.34 8.41 -18.54
CA VAL A 123 3.95 8.07 -17.17
C VAL A 123 2.47 7.68 -17.12
N ILE A 124 1.59 8.53 -17.67
CA ILE A 124 0.14 8.26 -17.69
C ILE A 124 -0.16 6.94 -18.41
N GLU A 125 0.46 6.69 -19.57
CA GLU A 125 0.31 5.45 -20.32
C GLU A 125 0.79 4.23 -19.51
N ALA A 126 1.94 4.34 -18.83
CA ALA A 126 2.48 3.25 -18.03
C ALA A 126 1.59 2.88 -16.85
N PHE A 127 0.97 3.86 -16.20
CA PHE A 127 -0.03 3.63 -15.16
C PHE A 127 -1.34 3.07 -15.74
N ALA A 128 -1.82 3.59 -16.87
CA ALA A 128 -3.05 3.10 -17.51
C ALA A 128 -2.95 1.61 -17.90
N ALA A 129 -1.77 1.14 -18.30
CA ALA A 129 -1.49 -0.26 -18.61
C ALA A 129 -1.60 -1.22 -17.41
N GLU A 130 -1.74 -0.71 -16.18
CA GLU A 130 -1.95 -1.52 -14.97
C GLU A 130 -3.43 -1.84 -14.73
N VAL A 131 -4.36 -1.13 -15.37
CA VAL A 131 -5.80 -1.34 -15.21
C VAL A 131 -6.24 -2.70 -15.77
N GLY A 132 -7.13 -3.38 -15.04
CA GLY A 132 -7.69 -4.67 -15.41
C GLY A 132 -7.28 -5.80 -14.47
N THR A 133 -7.67 -7.02 -14.85
CA THR A 133 -7.32 -8.25 -14.13
C THR A 133 -5.95 -8.75 -14.58
N ARG A 134 -5.06 -9.04 -13.63
CA ARG A 134 -3.69 -9.47 -13.91
C ARG A 134 -3.09 -10.29 -12.78
N MET A 135 -2.03 -11.02 -13.10
CA MET A 135 -1.21 -11.71 -12.11
C MET A 135 -0.17 -10.76 -11.55
N GLN A 136 -0.20 -10.51 -10.25
CA GLN A 136 0.80 -9.71 -9.56
C GLN A 136 1.68 -10.59 -8.68
N THR A 137 3.00 -10.45 -8.83
CA THR A 137 3.97 -11.02 -7.89
C THR A 137 4.05 -10.15 -6.64
N PRO A 138 3.69 -10.68 -5.45
CA PRO A 138 3.82 -9.93 -4.20
C PRO A 138 5.26 -9.48 -3.95
N PRO A 139 5.48 -8.35 -3.23
CA PRO A 139 6.79 -8.01 -2.69
C PRO A 139 7.35 -9.14 -1.81
N ALA A 140 8.67 -9.30 -1.78
CA ALA A 140 9.34 -10.28 -0.92
C ALA A 140 8.99 -10.09 0.57
N TYR A 141 8.82 -8.84 1.00
CA TYR A 141 8.38 -8.47 2.34
C TYR A 141 6.84 -8.38 2.41
N SER A 142 6.18 -9.53 2.37
CA SER A 142 4.72 -9.65 2.48
C SER A 142 4.25 -10.54 3.64
N ALA A 143 2.98 -10.37 4.05
CA ALA A 143 2.36 -11.19 5.09
C ALA A 143 1.84 -12.56 4.59
N LYS A 144 1.97 -12.86 3.28
CA LYS A 144 1.54 -14.13 2.68
C LYS A 144 2.31 -15.28 3.35
N LYS A 145 1.63 -16.40 3.59
CA LYS A 145 2.27 -17.58 4.21
C LYS A 145 2.78 -18.55 3.14
N ILE A 146 4.00 -19.07 3.33
CA ILE A 146 4.57 -20.17 2.57
C ILE A 146 5.02 -21.24 3.56
N GLY A 147 4.53 -22.47 3.40
CA GLY A 147 4.80 -23.57 4.34
C GLY A 147 4.37 -23.27 5.80
N GLY A 148 3.35 -22.44 6.00
CA GLY A 148 2.85 -22.05 7.33
C GLY A 148 3.56 -20.86 8.00
N LYS A 149 4.73 -20.44 7.50
CA LYS A 149 5.50 -19.26 7.97
C LYS A 149 5.18 -18.04 7.12
N LYS A 150 5.19 -16.82 7.69
CA LYS A 150 4.94 -15.59 6.93
C LYS A 150 6.18 -15.23 6.10
N MET A 151 5.98 -14.73 4.89
CA MET A 151 7.06 -14.48 3.92
C MET A 151 8.07 -13.44 4.43
N TYR A 152 7.63 -12.39 5.13
CA TYR A 152 8.57 -11.42 5.72
C TYR A 152 9.51 -12.02 6.78
N ASP A 153 9.07 -13.04 7.54
CA ASP A 153 9.93 -13.71 8.54
C ASP A 153 11.06 -14.48 7.84
N LEU A 154 10.78 -15.02 6.64
CA LEU A 154 11.73 -15.78 5.82
C LEU A 154 12.68 -14.86 5.03
N ALA A 155 12.18 -13.75 4.49
CA ALA A 155 12.99 -12.75 3.78
C ALA A 155 14.07 -12.15 4.71
N ARG A 156 13.70 -11.82 5.96
CA ARG A 156 14.66 -11.35 6.99
C ARG A 156 15.69 -12.39 7.39
N ALA A 157 15.41 -13.68 7.20
CA ALA A 157 16.33 -14.77 7.46
C ALA A 157 17.27 -15.09 6.28
N GLY A 158 17.29 -14.24 5.24
CA GLY A 158 18.16 -14.39 4.07
C GLY A 158 17.77 -15.55 3.14
N THR A 159 16.58 -16.13 3.30
CA THR A 159 16.08 -17.19 2.40
C THR A 159 15.24 -16.55 1.31
N PRO A 160 15.65 -16.59 0.02
CA PRO A 160 14.83 -16.09 -1.07
C PRO A 160 13.57 -16.94 -1.16
N VAL A 161 12.41 -16.33 -0.88
CA VAL A 161 11.13 -17.02 -1.03
C VAL A 161 10.52 -16.60 -2.35
N GLU A 162 10.37 -17.56 -3.26
CA GLU A 162 9.74 -17.33 -4.55
C GLU A 162 8.24 -17.06 -4.34
N ALA A 163 7.83 -15.80 -4.48
CA ALA A 163 6.46 -15.38 -4.26
C ALA A 163 5.59 -15.82 -5.45
N LYS A 164 4.72 -16.82 -5.25
CA LYS A 164 3.75 -17.22 -6.28
C LYS A 164 2.83 -16.03 -6.62
N PRO A 165 2.72 -15.65 -7.91
CA PRO A 165 1.80 -14.61 -8.37
C PRO A 165 0.37 -14.88 -7.90
N ALA A 166 -0.37 -13.81 -7.63
CA ALA A 166 -1.79 -13.86 -7.30
C ALA A 166 -2.58 -13.02 -8.29
N GLU A 167 -3.77 -13.47 -8.66
CA GLU A 167 -4.69 -12.68 -9.46
C GLU A 167 -5.18 -11.48 -8.64
N ILE A 168 -5.13 -10.31 -9.25
CA ILE A 168 -5.64 -9.05 -8.72
C ILE A 168 -6.44 -8.33 -9.82
N THR A 169 -7.25 -7.37 -9.42
CA THR A 169 -7.93 -6.45 -10.33
C THR A 169 -7.66 -5.02 -9.89
N ILE A 170 -7.10 -4.21 -10.79
CA ILE A 170 -7.04 -2.75 -10.64
C ILE A 170 -8.22 -2.19 -11.42
N ARG A 171 -9.25 -1.75 -10.71
CA ARG A 171 -10.47 -1.22 -11.34
C ARG A 171 -10.21 0.13 -11.97
N ASP A 172 -9.42 0.96 -11.29
CA ASP A 172 -9.12 2.30 -11.72
C ASP A 172 -7.78 2.76 -11.16
N ILE A 173 -7.03 3.50 -11.97
CA ILE A 173 -5.80 4.17 -11.55
C ILE A 173 -5.72 5.53 -12.26
N THR A 174 -5.54 6.59 -11.48
CA THR A 174 -5.52 7.96 -11.99
C THR A 174 -4.25 8.64 -11.51
N VAL A 175 -3.38 9.06 -12.43
CA VAL A 175 -2.25 9.94 -12.10
C VAL A 175 -2.78 11.34 -11.78
N THR A 176 -2.47 11.85 -10.60
CA THR A 176 -2.96 13.16 -10.11
C THR A 176 -1.89 14.25 -10.16
N ARG A 177 -0.61 13.88 -10.10
CA ARG A 177 0.53 14.81 -10.25
C ARG A 177 1.72 14.08 -10.85
N VAL A 178 2.42 14.74 -11.77
CA VAL A 178 3.76 14.33 -12.24
C VAL A 178 4.72 15.46 -11.94
N ALA A 179 5.55 15.27 -10.91
CA ALA A 179 6.64 16.15 -10.52
C ALA A 179 7.91 15.30 -10.54
N TRP A 180 8.33 14.97 -11.77
CA TRP A 180 9.32 13.92 -12.03
C TRP A 180 10.62 14.11 -11.21
N PRO A 181 11.17 13.04 -10.60
CA PRO A 181 10.79 11.62 -10.73
C PRO A 181 9.66 11.16 -9.80
N GLU A 182 8.94 12.07 -9.14
CA GLU A 182 7.83 11.75 -8.26
C GLU A 182 6.48 11.83 -8.98
N VAL A 183 5.61 10.85 -8.70
CA VAL A 183 4.28 10.76 -9.30
C VAL A 183 3.28 10.41 -8.22
N ASP A 184 2.25 11.25 -8.09
CA ASP A 184 1.12 10.97 -7.23
C ASP A 184 0.00 10.33 -8.04
N PHE A 185 -0.66 9.33 -7.46
CA PHE A 185 -1.77 8.66 -8.10
C PHE A 185 -2.80 8.15 -7.09
N ARG A 186 -4.04 8.04 -7.57
CA ARG A 186 -5.13 7.32 -6.92
C ARG A 186 -5.25 5.94 -7.54
N ILE A 187 -5.46 4.91 -6.74
CA ILE A 187 -5.67 3.55 -7.21
C ILE A 187 -6.85 2.90 -6.48
N VAL A 188 -7.68 2.19 -7.22
CA VAL A 188 -8.79 1.37 -6.73
C VAL A 188 -8.56 -0.07 -7.14
N CYS A 189 -8.46 -0.96 -6.15
CA CYS A 189 -8.03 -2.32 -6.41
C CYS A 189 -8.71 -3.37 -5.51
N SER A 190 -8.72 -4.60 -6.03
CA SER A 190 -9.20 -5.77 -5.32
C SER A 190 -8.34 -6.07 -4.08
N THR A 191 -8.88 -6.88 -3.18
CA THR A 191 -8.10 -7.42 -2.08
C THR A 191 -6.87 -8.18 -2.56
N GLY A 192 -5.79 -8.16 -1.77
CA GLY A 192 -4.53 -8.81 -2.11
C GLY A 192 -3.61 -8.02 -3.04
N THR A 193 -4.06 -6.90 -3.60
CA THR A 193 -3.23 -6.00 -4.40
C THR A 193 -2.19 -5.30 -3.53
N TYR A 194 -0.92 -5.42 -3.92
CA TYR A 194 0.20 -4.68 -3.34
C TYR A 194 0.46 -3.43 -4.17
N VAL A 195 0.08 -2.26 -3.67
CA VAL A 195 0.33 -0.97 -4.37
C VAL A 195 1.83 -0.72 -4.55
N ARG A 196 2.66 -1.22 -3.63
CA ARG A 196 4.13 -1.24 -3.75
C ARG A 196 4.61 -1.93 -5.03
N ALA A 197 4.06 -3.10 -5.32
CA ALA A 197 4.37 -3.83 -6.55
C ALA A 197 3.90 -3.09 -7.81
N VAL A 198 2.81 -2.33 -7.75
CA VAL A 198 2.38 -1.47 -8.88
C VAL A 198 3.45 -0.43 -9.20
N ALA A 199 4.00 0.26 -8.19
CA ALA A 199 5.08 1.22 -8.42
C ALA A 199 6.33 0.57 -9.04
N ARG A 200 6.73 -0.61 -8.54
CA ARG A 200 7.82 -1.41 -9.10
C ARG A 200 7.57 -1.78 -10.56
N ASP A 201 6.38 -2.29 -10.86
CA ASP A 201 6.05 -2.84 -12.19
C ASP A 201 5.89 -1.71 -13.24
N VAL A 202 5.33 -0.55 -12.84
CA VAL A 202 5.35 0.69 -13.64
C VAL A 202 6.79 1.16 -13.85
N GLY A 203 7.61 1.17 -12.81
CA GLY A 203 9.02 1.58 -12.89
C GLY A 203 9.86 0.72 -13.83
N LYS A 204 9.61 -0.60 -13.86
CA LYS A 204 10.20 -1.51 -14.85
C LYS A 204 9.78 -1.17 -16.27
N ARG A 205 8.49 -0.88 -16.50
CA ARG A 205 7.97 -0.48 -17.82
C ARG A 205 8.59 0.83 -18.30
N LEU A 206 8.83 1.78 -17.39
CA LEU A 206 9.49 3.04 -17.69
C LEU A 206 11.00 2.91 -17.87
N GLY A 207 11.60 1.79 -17.44
CA GLY A 207 13.05 1.57 -17.47
C GLY A 207 13.82 2.34 -16.40
N ALA A 208 13.15 2.83 -15.36
CA ALA A 208 13.75 3.67 -14.30
C ALA A 208 13.79 2.98 -12.93
N GLY A 209 13.17 1.80 -12.79
CA GLY A 209 12.83 1.26 -11.47
C GLY A 209 11.70 2.07 -10.82
N GLY A 210 11.14 1.57 -9.72
CA GLY A 210 10.13 2.32 -8.98
C GLY A 210 9.83 1.76 -7.60
N TYR A 211 9.50 2.64 -6.66
CA TYR A 211 9.10 2.29 -5.30
C TYR A 211 8.13 3.34 -4.74
N LEU A 212 7.37 2.99 -3.71
CA LEU A 212 6.50 3.95 -3.03
C LEU A 212 7.24 4.76 -1.98
N THR A 213 7.01 6.08 -1.97
CA THR A 213 7.44 6.98 -0.90
C THR A 213 6.31 7.35 0.05
N ALA A 214 5.06 7.32 -0.41
CA ALA A 214 3.88 7.53 0.42
C ALA A 214 2.74 6.59 0.02
N LEU A 215 1.97 6.14 1.01
CA LEU A 215 0.78 5.33 0.79
C LEU A 215 -0.27 5.64 1.86
N ARG A 216 -1.49 5.98 1.44
CA ARG A 216 -2.61 6.23 2.34
C ARG A 216 -3.85 5.51 1.84
N ARG A 217 -4.41 4.61 2.65
CA ARG A 217 -5.70 3.98 2.34
C ARG A 217 -6.84 4.92 2.68
N THR A 218 -7.55 5.41 1.67
CA THR A 218 -8.65 6.36 1.83
C THR A 218 -10.00 5.66 1.99
N ARG A 219 -10.16 4.45 1.43
CA ARG A 219 -11.42 3.70 1.46
C ARG A 219 -11.22 2.19 1.58
N SER A 220 -12.14 1.51 2.25
CA SER A 220 -12.31 0.06 2.23
C SER A 220 -13.79 -0.28 2.20
N GLY A 221 -14.27 -0.81 1.09
CA GLY A 221 -15.71 -0.98 0.85
C GLY A 221 -16.46 0.36 0.94
N ASP A 222 -17.43 0.42 1.84
CA ASP A 222 -18.27 1.59 2.11
C ASP A 222 -17.66 2.55 3.15
N LYS A 223 -16.54 2.19 3.79
CA LYS A 223 -15.91 3.03 4.83
C LYS A 223 -14.85 3.94 4.25
N ASN A 224 -14.90 5.22 4.63
CA ASN A 224 -13.93 6.24 4.26
C ASN A 224 -13.04 6.61 5.46
N VAL A 225 -11.80 7.01 5.18
CA VAL A 225 -10.86 7.51 6.18
C VAL A 225 -11.32 8.85 6.79
N SER A 226 -12.13 9.63 6.07
CA SER A 226 -12.72 10.88 6.61
C SER A 226 -13.58 10.64 7.84
N ASP A 227 -14.18 9.45 7.96
CA ASP A 227 -15.04 9.05 9.08
C ASP A 227 -14.25 8.25 10.13
N ALA A 228 -12.95 8.04 9.90
CA ALA A 228 -12.10 7.29 10.79
C ALA A 228 -11.59 8.16 11.94
N VAL A 229 -11.41 7.53 13.09
CA VAL A 229 -10.93 8.19 14.30
C VAL A 229 -9.40 8.12 14.31
N PRO A 230 -8.69 9.25 14.45
CA PRO A 230 -7.26 9.24 14.72
C PRO A 230 -6.95 8.46 15.98
N LEU A 231 -5.91 7.62 15.94
CA LEU A 231 -5.60 6.70 17.02
C LEU A 231 -5.31 7.41 18.36
N GLU A 232 -4.79 8.63 18.33
CA GLU A 232 -4.56 9.46 19.53
C GLU A 232 -5.84 9.97 20.20
N GLN A 233 -6.98 10.05 19.49
CA GLN A 233 -8.24 10.54 20.06
C GLN A 233 -9.02 9.47 20.84
N LEU A 234 -8.59 8.20 20.76
CA LEU A 234 -9.24 7.10 21.46
C LEU A 234 -8.74 6.99 22.91
N ALA A 235 -9.67 7.04 23.85
CA ALA A 235 -9.40 6.89 25.29
C ALA A 235 -10.34 5.85 25.93
N PRO A 236 -9.96 5.27 27.10
CA PRO A 236 -10.75 4.23 27.76
C PRO A 236 -12.22 4.60 28.06
N GLY A 237 -12.50 5.89 28.29
CA GLY A 237 -13.86 6.38 28.56
C GLY A 237 -14.70 6.68 27.31
N THR A 238 -14.07 6.91 26.15
CA THR A 238 -14.75 7.45 24.96
C THR A 238 -14.78 6.49 23.79
N TRP A 239 -13.93 5.47 23.74
CA TRP A 239 -13.79 4.61 22.55
C TRP A 239 -15.10 3.96 22.07
N LYS A 240 -16.06 3.72 22.97
CA LYS A 240 -17.36 3.11 22.65
C LYS A 240 -18.25 4.02 21.79
N THR A 241 -18.07 5.34 21.83
CA THR A 241 -18.87 6.28 21.02
C THR A 241 -18.57 6.16 19.53
N TYR A 242 -17.43 5.57 19.19
CA TYR A 242 -16.97 5.36 17.82
C TYR A 242 -17.28 3.97 17.27
N LEU A 243 -17.90 3.09 18.07
CA LEU A 243 -18.28 1.75 17.63
C LEU A 243 -19.48 1.79 16.68
N TRP A 244 -19.38 1.10 15.55
CA TRP A 244 -20.54 0.69 14.75
C TRP A 244 -20.70 -0.84 14.74
N LYS A 245 -21.81 -1.33 14.19
CA LYS A 245 -22.16 -2.76 14.12
C LYS A 245 -22.28 -3.27 12.70
#